data_AF-A0A1J9PRD0-F1
#
_entry.id   AF-A0A1J9PRD0-F1
#
_cell.length_a   1.000
_cell.length_b   1.000
_cell.length_c   1.000
_cell.angle_alpha   90.00
_cell.angle_beta   90.00
_cell.angle_gamma   90.00
#
_symmetry.space_group_name_H-M   'P 1'
#
loop_
_entity.id
_entity.type
_entity.pdbx_description
1 polymer ?
#
loop_
_entity_poly.entity_id
_entity_poly.type
_entity_poly.pdbx_seq_one_letter_code
_entity_poly.pdbx_strand_id
1 'polypeptide(L)'
;MNVSLAQVFSTSLDTLRFHEVAAFSREILEGLSYIHDLHITHGQLNSENILLSVETAAIKIDRHISNFKLLISMLKQDHEAQTDIQSVSTMITECLEPHIILRHGDISISENFSDNLREFQTRIRTTFTSELLKHDFLQLSSGSQCLKCYIRTARKSASKNLEILTEWTVS
;
A
#
# COMPACT_ATOMS: atom_id res chain seq x y z
N MET A 1 -17.56 -3.15 -5.87
CA MET A 1 -16.53 -2.64 -6.82
C MET A 1 -15.32 -2.15 -6.01
N ASN A 2 -14.09 -2.28 -6.52
CA ASN A 2 -12.87 -1.86 -5.82
C ASN A 2 -12.06 -0.85 -6.65
N VAL A 3 -11.20 -0.08 -5.99
CA VAL A 3 -10.15 0.75 -6.60
C VAL A 3 -8.80 0.35 -6.02
N SER A 4 -7.70 0.52 -6.74
CA SER A 4 -6.37 0.26 -6.18
C SER A 4 -5.85 1.44 -5.35
N LEU A 5 -4.88 1.19 -4.48
CA LEU A 5 -4.21 2.23 -3.71
C LEU A 5 -3.42 3.17 -4.65
N ALA A 6 -2.85 2.65 -5.74
CA ALA A 6 -2.22 3.46 -6.79
C ALA A 6 -3.22 4.46 -7.42
N GLN A 7 -4.46 4.04 -7.67
CA GLN A 7 -5.52 4.93 -8.16
C GLN A 7 -5.89 5.99 -7.14
N VAL A 8 -5.84 5.67 -5.83
CA VAL A 8 -6.02 6.64 -4.74
C VAL A 8 -4.90 7.67 -4.72
N PHE A 9 -3.64 7.25 -4.83
CA PHE A 9 -2.47 8.13 -4.87
C PHE A 9 -2.48 9.05 -6.11
N SER A 10 -3.07 8.58 -7.21
CA SER A 10 -3.19 9.36 -8.45
C SER A 10 -4.35 10.36 -8.44
N THR A 11 -5.15 10.44 -7.37
CA THR A 11 -6.23 11.43 -7.30
C THR A 11 -5.67 12.83 -7.12
N SER A 12 -6.31 13.84 -7.73
CA SER A 12 -5.95 15.26 -7.58
C SER A 12 -6.34 15.85 -6.22
N LEU A 13 -6.55 15.00 -5.21
CA LEU A 13 -6.77 15.45 -3.84
C LEU A 13 -5.42 15.77 -3.19
N ASP A 14 -5.44 16.58 -2.14
CA ASP A 14 -4.27 16.82 -1.31
C ASP A 14 -3.64 15.50 -0.87
N THR A 15 -2.31 15.51 -0.74
CA THR A 15 -1.50 14.39 -0.23
C THR A 15 -2.13 13.80 1.04
N LEU A 16 -2.13 12.46 1.17
CA LEU A 16 -2.68 11.80 2.36
C LEU A 16 -1.98 12.31 3.63
N ARG A 17 -2.77 12.54 4.67
CA ARG A 17 -2.30 12.93 5.99
C ARG A 17 -1.77 11.69 6.74
N PHE A 18 -0.92 11.90 7.75
CA PHE A 18 -0.26 10.80 8.44
C PHE A 18 -1.20 9.74 9.05
N HIS A 19 -2.37 10.13 9.57
CA HIS A 19 -3.34 9.15 10.09
C HIS A 19 -4.02 8.33 8.98
N GLU A 20 -4.17 8.88 7.78
CA GLU A 20 -4.69 8.16 6.60
C GLU A 20 -3.62 7.18 6.08
N VAL A 21 -2.35 7.59 6.11
CA VAL A 21 -1.21 6.72 5.79
C VAL A 21 -1.07 5.59 6.80
N ALA A 22 -1.16 5.90 8.09
CA ALA A 22 -1.17 4.92 9.16
C ALA A 22 -2.34 3.94 9.03
N ALA A 23 -3.51 4.41 8.57
CA ALA A 23 -4.69 3.57 8.38
C ALA A 23 -4.47 2.49 7.34
N PHE A 24 -3.99 2.83 6.13
CA PHE A 24 -3.72 1.80 5.14
C PHE A 24 -2.54 0.92 5.53
N SER A 25 -1.49 1.50 6.12
CA SER A 25 -0.30 0.75 6.53
C SER A 25 -0.65 -0.33 7.55
N ARG A 26 -1.49 0.01 8.52
CA ARG A 26 -1.96 -0.92 9.55
C ARG A 26 -2.79 -2.06 8.96
N GLU A 27 -3.82 -1.77 8.15
CA GLU A 27 -4.66 -2.82 7.57
C GLU A 27 -3.86 -3.75 6.64
N ILE A 28 -2.88 -3.22 5.89
CA ILE A 28 -1.99 -4.05 5.07
C ILE A 28 -1.12 -4.94 5.95
N LEU A 29 -0.51 -4.39 7.01
CA LEU A 29 0.34 -5.18 7.92
C LEU A 29 -0.45 -6.24 8.70
N GLU A 30 -1.70 -5.97 9.06
CA GLU A 30 -2.61 -6.97 9.64
C GLU A 30 -2.90 -8.09 8.62
N GLY A 31 -3.16 -7.73 7.36
CA GLY A 31 -3.33 -8.70 6.28
C GLY A 31 -2.07 -9.52 5.99
N LEU A 32 -0.90 -8.89 6.01
CA LEU A 32 0.40 -9.54 5.86
C LEU A 32 0.68 -10.49 7.02
N SER A 33 0.43 -10.06 8.26
CA SER A 33 0.58 -10.93 9.44
C SER A 33 -0.25 -12.19 9.28
N TYR A 34 -1.50 -12.08 8.84
CA TYR A 34 -2.38 -13.22 8.63
C TYR A 34 -1.84 -14.19 7.56
N ILE A 35 -1.40 -13.71 6.40
CA ILE A 35 -0.90 -14.60 5.34
C ILE A 35 0.47 -15.19 5.69
N HIS A 36 1.33 -14.43 6.37
CA HIS A 36 2.65 -14.89 6.81
C HIS A 36 2.51 -15.96 7.90
N ASP A 37 1.54 -15.86 8.81
CA ASP A 37 1.20 -16.92 9.77
C ASP A 37 0.75 -18.22 9.06
N LEU A 38 0.10 -18.09 7.90
CA LEU A 38 -0.25 -19.21 7.01
C LEU A 38 0.91 -19.65 6.10
N HIS A 39 2.12 -19.12 6.28
CA HIS A 39 3.31 -19.44 5.49
C HIS A 39 3.17 -19.05 4.00
N ILE A 40 2.32 -18.05 3.72
CA ILE A 40 2.06 -17.50 2.39
C ILE A 40 2.70 -16.11 2.29
N THR A 41 3.60 -15.96 1.34
CA THR A 41 4.14 -14.66 0.92
C THR A 41 3.38 -14.17 -0.32
N HIS A 42 3.05 -12.89 -0.37
CA HIS A 42 2.47 -12.28 -1.58
C HIS A 42 3.51 -12.12 -2.70
N GLY A 43 4.71 -11.61 -2.38
CA GLY A 43 5.89 -11.57 -3.26
C GLY A 43 5.85 -10.50 -4.36
N GLN A 44 4.69 -9.91 -4.65
CA GLN A 44 4.53 -8.79 -5.60
C GLN A 44 3.75 -7.63 -4.99
N LEU A 45 3.89 -7.41 -3.68
CA LEU A 45 3.09 -6.40 -3.00
C LEU A 45 3.49 -5.00 -3.48
N ASN A 46 2.53 -4.22 -3.95
CA ASN A 46 2.68 -2.83 -4.38
C ASN A 46 1.31 -2.12 -4.31
N SER A 47 1.28 -0.81 -4.56
CA SER A 47 0.05 0.00 -4.49
C SER A 47 -1.04 -0.41 -5.50
N GLU A 48 -0.67 -1.06 -6.61
CA GLU A 48 -1.62 -1.59 -7.60
C GLU A 48 -2.35 -2.83 -7.09
N ASN A 49 -1.67 -3.67 -6.31
CA ASN A 49 -2.18 -4.92 -5.76
C ASN A 49 -2.84 -4.75 -4.38
N ILE A 50 -3.02 -3.51 -3.90
CA ILE A 50 -3.82 -3.20 -2.72
C ILE A 50 -5.15 -2.62 -3.16
N LEU A 51 -6.24 -3.32 -2.86
CA LEU A 51 -7.60 -2.98 -3.27
C LEU A 51 -8.40 -2.39 -2.12
N LEU A 52 -9.09 -1.28 -2.39
CA LEU A 52 -9.99 -0.62 -1.46
C LEU A 52 -11.44 -0.79 -1.93
N SER A 53 -12.28 -1.31 -1.03
CA SER A 53 -13.71 -1.47 -1.27
C SER A 53 -14.42 -0.13 -1.37
N VAL A 54 -15.15 0.11 -2.46
CA VAL A 54 -15.94 1.35 -2.62
C VAL A 54 -17.08 1.44 -1.60
N GLU A 55 -17.64 0.30 -1.20
CA GLU A 55 -18.80 0.22 -0.31
C GLU A 55 -18.39 0.33 1.15
N THR A 56 -17.37 -0.44 1.55
CA THR A 56 -17.00 -0.61 2.96
C THR A 56 -15.73 0.13 3.35
N ALA A 57 -14.96 0.66 2.39
CA ALA A 57 -13.61 1.18 2.54
C ALA A 57 -12.55 0.15 2.99
N ALA A 58 -12.94 -1.11 3.21
CA ALA A 58 -12.02 -2.16 3.63
C ALA A 58 -10.86 -2.34 2.64
N ILE A 59 -9.65 -2.49 3.17
CA ILE A 59 -8.43 -2.72 2.40
C ILE A 59 -8.20 -4.22 2.27
N LYS A 60 -7.81 -4.65 1.06
CA LYS A 60 -7.59 -6.05 0.70
C LYS A 60 -6.30 -6.17 -0.08
N ILE A 61 -5.52 -7.19 0.23
CA ILE A 61 -4.37 -7.59 -0.57
C ILE A 61 -4.92 -8.44 -1.73
N ASP A 62 -4.66 -8.02 -2.97
CA ASP A 62 -5.05 -8.78 -4.15
C ASP A 62 -4.31 -10.12 -4.18
N ARG A 63 -4.92 -11.14 -4.79
CA ARG A 63 -4.36 -12.50 -4.83
C ARG A 63 -3.57 -12.75 -6.11
N HIS A 64 -3.09 -11.73 -6.80
CA HIS A 64 -2.32 -11.94 -8.03
C HIS A 64 -0.90 -12.43 -7.71
N ILE A 65 -0.81 -13.65 -7.20
CA ILE A 65 0.43 -14.34 -6.89
C ILE A 65 0.95 -14.95 -8.18
N SER A 66 2.11 -14.49 -8.68
CA SER A 66 2.79 -15.20 -9.75
C SER A 66 3.23 -16.59 -9.26
N ASN A 67 2.78 -17.65 -9.94
CA ASN A 67 3.15 -19.04 -9.63
C ASN A 67 4.67 -19.25 -9.53
N PHE A 68 5.46 -18.49 -10.29
CA PHE A 68 6.92 -18.55 -10.24
C PHE A 68 7.49 -18.00 -8.92
N LYS A 69 6.91 -16.93 -8.37
CA LYS A 69 7.30 -16.38 -7.06
C LYS A 69 6.79 -17.23 -5.91
N LEU A 70 5.60 -17.82 -6.02
CA LEU A 70 5.10 -18.78 -5.02
C LEU A 70 6.10 -19.92 -4.81
N LEU A 71 6.63 -20.49 -5.90
CA LEU A 71 7.63 -21.55 -5.82
C LEU A 71 8.91 -21.12 -5.06
N ILE A 72 9.41 -19.90 -5.31
CA ILE A 72 10.59 -19.38 -4.60
C ILE A 72 10.27 -19.07 -3.13
N SER A 73 9.07 -18.57 -2.83
CA SER A 73 8.60 -18.30 -1.46
C SER A 73 8.55 -19.56 -0.59
N MET A 74 8.17 -20.71 -1.18
CA MET A 74 8.18 -22.01 -0.50
C MET A 74 9.60 -22.49 -0.19
N LEU A 75 10.60 -21.98 -0.90
CA LEU A 75 12.02 -22.33 -0.73
C LEU A 75 12.78 -21.33 0.16
N LYS A 76 12.29 -20.08 0.32
CA LYS A 76 12.98 -18.98 1.03
C LYS A 76 12.05 -18.16 1.93
N GLN A 77 11.26 -18.87 2.75
CA GLN A 77 10.18 -18.33 3.58
C GLN A 77 10.51 -17.01 4.31
N ASP A 78 11.66 -16.90 4.98
CA ASP A 78 11.99 -15.71 5.79
C ASP A 78 12.34 -14.46 4.98
N HIS A 79 12.99 -14.61 3.82
CA HIS A 79 13.44 -13.48 3.02
C HIS A 79 12.29 -12.81 2.27
N GLU A 80 11.29 -13.57 1.84
CA GLU A 80 10.20 -13.01 1.05
C GLU A 80 9.14 -12.33 1.93
N ALA A 81 8.89 -12.81 3.15
CA ALA A 81 7.99 -12.14 4.09
C ALA A 81 8.47 -10.71 4.39
N GLN A 82 9.78 -10.54 4.57
CA GLN A 82 10.39 -9.20 4.70
C GLN A 82 10.25 -8.35 3.44
N THR A 83 10.25 -8.96 2.26
CA THR A 83 10.03 -8.23 1.01
C THR A 83 8.62 -7.62 0.97
N ASP A 84 7.59 -8.36 1.39
CA ASP A 84 6.22 -7.84 1.49
C ASP A 84 6.12 -6.68 2.51
N ILE A 85 6.78 -6.82 3.67
CA ILE A 85 6.78 -5.78 4.70
C ILE A 85 7.47 -4.52 4.18
N GLN A 86 8.59 -4.64 3.47
CA GLN A 86 9.30 -3.52 2.86
C GLN A 86 8.48 -2.80 1.78
N SER A 87 7.65 -3.53 1.03
CA SER A 87 6.72 -2.92 0.08
C SER A 87 5.76 -1.92 0.73
N VAL A 88 5.41 -2.11 2.01
CA VAL A 88 4.62 -1.12 2.77
C VAL A 88 5.37 0.20 2.92
N SER A 89 6.68 0.17 3.22
CA SER A 89 7.49 1.40 3.27
C SER A 89 7.56 2.08 1.91
N THR A 90 7.67 1.31 0.82
CA THR A 90 7.67 1.86 -0.53
C THR A 90 6.35 2.58 -0.85
N MET A 91 5.21 1.98 -0.49
CA MET A 91 3.89 2.60 -0.68
C MET A 91 3.70 3.87 0.18
N ILE A 92 4.28 3.91 1.38
CA ILE A 92 4.27 5.12 2.22
C ILE A 92 5.05 6.26 1.52
N THR A 93 6.25 5.97 1.03
CA THR A 93 7.05 6.96 0.29
C THR A 93 6.36 7.37 -1.00
N GLU A 94 5.73 6.44 -1.72
CA GLU A 94 4.95 6.71 -2.93
C GLU A 94 3.84 7.72 -2.69
N CYS A 95 3.11 7.54 -1.60
CA CYS A 95 2.00 8.42 -1.29
C CYS A 95 2.46 9.81 -0.83
N LEU A 96 3.48 9.86 0.03
CA LEU A 96 3.90 11.12 0.67
C LEU A 96 4.81 11.94 -0.23
N GLU A 97 5.59 11.28 -1.08
CA GLU A 97 6.62 11.89 -1.93
C GLU A 97 6.61 11.28 -3.34
N PRO A 98 5.50 11.44 -4.10
CA PRO A 98 5.34 10.84 -5.42
C PRO A 98 6.41 11.27 -6.44
N HIS A 99 7.08 12.39 -6.19
CA HIS A 99 8.15 12.93 -7.03
C HIS A 99 9.52 12.27 -6.80
N ILE A 100 9.73 11.55 -5.69
CA ILE A 100 11.02 10.91 -5.36
C ILE A 100 11.18 9.56 -6.08
N ILE A 101 10.09 8.84 -6.34
CA ILE A 101 10.11 7.52 -7.01
C ILE A 101 10.71 7.54 -8.42
N LEU A 102 10.73 8.72 -9.06
CA LEU A 102 11.34 8.89 -10.38
C LEU A 102 12.88 8.76 -10.36
N ARG A 103 13.54 8.82 -9.20
CA ARG A 103 14.99 8.62 -9.07
C ARG A 103 15.31 7.25 -8.49
N HIS A 104 15.70 6.36 -9.39
CA HIS A 104 16.04 4.95 -9.14
C HIS A 104 17.00 4.70 -7.97
N GLY A 105 16.76 3.59 -7.27
CA GLY A 105 17.81 2.77 -6.65
C GLY A 105 17.66 2.63 -5.14
N ASP A 106 17.83 3.73 -4.42
CA ASP A 106 17.83 3.74 -2.96
C ASP A 106 16.73 4.67 -2.45
N ILE A 107 15.67 4.10 -1.90
CA ILE A 107 14.67 4.85 -1.12
C ILE A 107 15.37 5.25 0.18
N SER A 108 16.08 6.38 0.15
CA SER A 108 16.55 7.07 1.36
C SER A 108 15.33 7.59 2.11
N ILE A 109 15.28 7.34 3.41
CA ILE A 109 14.21 7.85 4.26
C ILE A 109 14.26 9.37 4.23
N SER A 110 13.20 10.02 3.76
CA SER A 110 13.18 11.46 3.58
C SER A 110 13.35 12.23 4.88
N GLU A 111 14.17 13.28 4.85
CA GLU A 111 14.34 14.22 5.97
C GLU A 111 13.05 14.95 6.33
N ASN A 112 12.07 15.02 5.43
CA ASN A 112 10.81 15.71 5.67
C ASN A 112 9.83 14.93 6.54
N PHE A 113 10.09 13.64 6.81
CA PHE A 113 9.22 12.83 7.65
C PHE A 113 9.39 13.15 9.13
N SER A 114 8.28 13.10 9.87
CA SER A 114 8.33 13.15 11.34
C SER A 114 9.25 12.05 11.89
N ASP A 115 9.90 12.30 13.03
CA ASP A 115 10.81 11.33 13.65
C ASP A 115 10.16 9.96 13.87
N ASN A 116 8.89 9.94 14.27
CA ASN A 116 8.11 8.73 14.44
C ASN A 116 7.96 7.93 13.12
N LEU A 117 7.69 8.60 12.01
CA LEU A 117 7.59 7.94 10.70
C LEU A 117 8.97 7.45 10.21
N ARG A 118 10.03 8.21 10.46
CA ARG A 118 11.41 7.83 10.12
C ARG A 118 11.86 6.60 10.91
N GLU A 119 11.55 6.56 12.20
CA GLU A 119 11.79 5.39 13.05
C GLU A 119 10.99 4.18 12.53
N PHE A 120 9.72 4.37 12.21
CA PHE A 120 8.87 3.31 11.65
C PHE A 120 9.45 2.72 10.36
N GLN A 121 9.85 3.56 9.41
CA GLN A 121 10.46 3.10 8.15
C GLN A 121 11.81 2.40 8.35
N THR A 122 12.56 2.78 9.39
CA THR A 122 13.80 2.09 9.77
C THR A 122 13.50 0.70 10.31
N ARG A 123 12.51 0.57 11.21
CA ARG A 123 12.10 -0.71 11.80
C ARG A 123 11.49 -1.66 10.78
N ILE A 124 10.75 -1.15 9.78
CA ILE A 124 10.18 -1.98 8.70
C ILE A 124 11.23 -2.88 8.04
N ARG A 125 12.49 -2.43 7.95
CA ARG A 125 13.54 -3.17 7.24
C ARG A 125 14.04 -4.41 7.99
N THR A 126 13.79 -4.50 9.29
CA THR A 126 14.46 -5.47 10.17
C THR A 126 13.51 -6.27 11.05
N THR A 127 12.21 -5.93 11.05
CA THR A 127 11.26 -6.37 12.07
C THR A 127 10.05 -7.07 11.44
N PHE A 128 9.42 -8.00 12.16
CA PHE A 128 8.21 -8.69 11.72
C PHE A 128 6.93 -7.85 11.94
N THR A 129 5.86 -8.20 11.23
CA THR A 129 4.54 -7.53 11.30
C THR A 129 4.01 -7.40 12.73
N SER A 130 4.13 -8.46 13.54
CA SER A 130 3.59 -8.51 14.92
C SER A 130 4.20 -7.46 15.87
N GLU A 131 5.45 -7.08 15.65
CA GLU A 131 6.11 -6.01 16.41
C GLU A 131 5.85 -4.64 15.77
N LEU A 132 5.86 -4.55 14.43
CA LEU A 132 5.55 -3.32 13.71
C LEU A 132 4.13 -2.81 14.03
N LEU A 133 3.15 -3.69 14.18
CA LEU A 133 1.76 -3.35 14.53
C LEU A 133 1.63 -2.61 15.88
N LYS A 134 2.64 -2.70 16.76
CA LYS A 134 2.68 -2.00 18.05
C LYS A 134 3.26 -0.59 17.95
N HIS A 135 3.79 -0.20 16.80
CA HIS A 135 4.48 1.08 16.63
C HIS A 135 3.53 2.28 16.77
N ASP A 136 4.01 3.36 17.39
CA ASP A 136 3.23 4.58 17.68
C ASP A 136 2.65 5.21 16.41
N PHE A 137 3.42 5.23 15.31
CA PHE A 137 2.92 5.65 14.00
C PHE A 137 1.61 4.97 13.60
N LEU A 138 1.48 3.66 13.79
CA LEU A 138 0.26 2.92 13.42
C LEU A 138 -0.90 3.15 14.41
N GLN A 139 -0.62 3.67 15.61
CA GLN A 139 -1.67 4.10 16.54
C GLN A 139 -2.35 5.40 16.11
N LEU A 140 -1.77 6.13 15.14
CA LEU A 140 -2.46 7.26 14.49
C LEU A 140 -3.64 6.81 13.64
N SER A 141 -3.71 5.53 13.25
CA SER A 141 -4.78 4.99 12.40
C SER A 141 -6.15 5.23 13.03
N SER A 142 -7.03 5.88 12.26
CA SER A 142 -8.46 5.98 12.57
C SER A 142 -9.31 4.91 11.85
N GLY A 143 -8.64 3.88 11.29
CA GLY A 143 -9.23 2.86 10.43
C GLY A 143 -9.48 3.32 8.98
N SER A 144 -9.71 2.39 8.06
CA SER A 144 -9.88 2.67 6.62
C SER A 144 -11.01 3.62 6.24
N GLN A 145 -11.96 3.90 7.14
CA GLN A 145 -13.07 4.81 6.85
C GLN A 145 -12.61 6.23 6.50
N CYS A 146 -11.43 6.67 6.98
CA CYS A 146 -10.84 7.96 6.62
C CYS A 146 -10.52 8.06 5.11
N LEU A 147 -10.36 6.94 4.41
CA LEU A 147 -10.03 6.90 2.99
C LEU A 147 -11.26 7.02 2.06
N LYS A 148 -12.48 7.06 2.59
CA LYS A 148 -13.73 7.06 1.79
C LYS A 148 -13.78 8.16 0.73
N CYS A 149 -13.30 9.37 1.04
CA CYS A 149 -13.32 10.47 0.08
C CYS A 149 -12.40 10.20 -1.11
N TYR A 150 -11.17 9.73 -0.83
CA TYR A 150 -10.20 9.35 -1.85
C TYR A 150 -10.70 8.21 -2.73
N ILE A 151 -11.29 7.17 -2.12
CA ILE A 151 -11.88 6.03 -2.84
C ILE A 151 -12.97 6.49 -3.82
N ARG A 152 -13.87 7.39 -3.37
CA ARG A 152 -14.94 7.92 -4.21
C ARG A 152 -14.41 8.74 -5.38
N THR A 153 -13.37 9.54 -5.14
CA THR A 153 -12.73 10.36 -6.17
C THR A 153 -12.01 9.49 -7.19
N ALA A 154 -11.19 8.54 -6.74
CA ALA A 154 -10.49 7.57 -7.59
C ALA A 154 -11.46 6.83 -8.52
N ARG A 155 -12.59 6.36 -7.98
CA ARG A 155 -13.65 5.72 -8.78
C ARG A 155 -14.21 6.64 -9.86
N LYS A 156 -14.54 7.89 -9.51
CA LYS A 156 -15.10 8.86 -10.48
C LYS A 156 -14.11 9.15 -11.60
N SER A 157 -12.83 9.30 -11.28
CA SER A 157 -11.78 9.53 -12.28
C SER A 157 -11.61 8.32 -13.21
N ALA A 158 -11.67 7.10 -12.68
CA ALA A 158 -11.62 5.89 -13.49
C ALA A 158 -12.82 5.78 -14.46
N SER A 159 -14.04 6.12 -14.00
CA SER A 159 -15.24 6.11 -14.87
C SER A 159 -15.13 7.13 -16.01
N LYS A 160 -14.65 8.35 -15.73
CA LYS A 160 -14.44 9.38 -16.77
C LYS A 160 -13.44 8.97 -17.84
N ASN A 161 -12.33 8.33 -17.44
CA ASN A 161 -11.33 7.84 -18.40
C ASN A 161 -11.92 6.79 -19.34
N LEU A 162 -12.84 5.94 -18.85
CA LEU A 162 -13.52 4.95 -19.66
C LEU A 162 -14.45 5.59 -20.71
N GLU A 163 -15.19 6.63 -20.33
CA GLU A 163 -16.06 7.39 -21.24
C GLU A 163 -15.24 8.03 -22.39
N ILE A 164 -14.12 8.67 -22.07
CA ILE A 164 -13.22 9.27 -23.06
C ILE A 164 -12.67 8.22 -24.03
N LEU A 165 -12.21 7.07 -23.53
CA LEU A 165 -11.70 5.99 -24.39
C LEU A 165 -12.78 5.45 -25.33
N THR A 166 -14.03 5.33 -24.85
CA THR A 166 -15.14 4.90 -25.71
C THR A 166 -15.46 5.91 -26.81
N GLU A 167 -15.38 7.21 -26.54
CA GLU A 167 -15.58 8.26 -27.57
C GLU A 167 -14.50 8.21 -28.67
N TRP A 168 -13.26 7.88 -28.30
CA TRP A 168 -12.13 7.83 -29.23
C TRP A 168 -12.07 6.55 -30.06
N THR A 169 -12.69 5.47 -29.59
CA THR A 169 -12.78 4.19 -30.33
C THR A 169 -13.92 4.13 -31.34
N VAL A 170 -14.83 5.12 -31.34
CA VAL A 170 -16.01 5.18 -32.21
C VAL A 170 -15.87 6.27 -33.30
N SER A 171 -14.67 6.87 -33.46
CA SER A 171 -14.36 7.87 -34.48
C SER A 171 -13.51 7.32 -35.62
#